data_AF-A0A969PS32-F1
#
_entry.id   AF-A0A969PS32-F1
#
_cell.length_a   1.000
_cell.length_b   1.000
_cell.length_c   1.000
_cell.angle_alpha   90.00
_cell.angle_beta   90.00
_cell.angle_gamma   90.00
#
_symmetry.space_group_name_H-M   'P 1'
#
loop_
_entity.id
_entity.type
_entity.pdbx_description
1 polymer ?
#
loop_
_entity_poly.entity_id
_entity_poly.type
_entity_poly.pdbx_seq_one_letter_code
_entity_poly.pdbx_strand_id
1 'polypeptide(L)'
;MYRHVLKKKQIRCYLASAGISQLGNVLAGLAFLFLSYELTESAGLTTVIAITQALPYLLFGLIGGAVADRIDKKRLLLHIEFLRVPIIMSLVVLYYAGSLAFWHLLVVSFVIQSFGCFYNPAYRAVLPLITTRDERTTVNSLLDIVTRGVQVLGPVFSIGLLSTGYTIHFYTIDALTYALSAFFIIQLHWVEPSSRVSPGEKKLQILPSILEFFRWAKGEIKMRTLFTATFLMVFFNTWVWQVGLLLMLLSNYPNQGEAFYSLLLGWYGAGVILVNVVIPFLWKRLGSSP
;
A
#
# COMPACT_ATOMS: atom_id res chain seq x y z
N MET A 1 -5.83 -0.43 -27.32
CA MET A 1 -5.60 -1.51 -26.32
C MET A 1 -6.42 -1.28 -25.05
N TYR A 2 -6.20 -0.21 -24.28
CA TYR A 2 -6.89 0.03 -22.99
C TYR A 2 -8.44 0.13 -23.05
N ARG A 3 -9.00 0.77 -24.09
CA ARG A 3 -10.47 0.98 -24.21
C ARG A 3 -11.28 -0.31 -24.30
N HIS A 4 -10.73 -1.39 -24.86
CA HIS A 4 -11.45 -2.66 -24.98
C HIS A 4 -11.60 -3.36 -23.63
N VAL A 5 -10.51 -3.36 -22.86
CA VAL A 5 -10.42 -3.96 -21.53
C VAL A 5 -11.33 -3.24 -20.52
N LEU A 6 -11.39 -1.90 -20.57
CA LEU A 6 -12.24 -1.08 -19.71
C LEU A 6 -13.75 -1.26 -19.94
N LYS A 7 -14.19 -1.89 -21.04
CA LYS A 7 -15.61 -2.23 -21.25
C LYS A 7 -16.08 -3.34 -20.31
N LYS A 8 -15.18 -4.18 -19.80
CA LYS A 8 -15.54 -5.31 -18.93
C LYS A 8 -15.80 -4.82 -17.51
N LYS A 9 -17.02 -5.08 -16.99
CA LYS A 9 -17.43 -4.70 -15.62
C LYS A 9 -16.46 -5.21 -14.56
N GLN A 10 -16.03 -6.48 -14.67
CA GLN A 10 -15.07 -7.12 -13.75
C GLN A 10 -13.78 -6.30 -13.60
N ILE A 11 -13.20 -5.87 -14.72
CA ILE A 11 -11.94 -5.14 -14.72
C ILE A 11 -12.11 -3.73 -14.13
N ARG A 12 -13.23 -3.06 -14.42
CA ARG A 12 -13.54 -1.77 -13.79
C ARG A 12 -13.72 -1.88 -12.29
N CYS A 13 -14.46 -2.88 -11.80
CA CYS A 13 -14.66 -3.11 -10.36
C CYS A 13 -13.32 -3.43 -9.67
N TYR A 14 -12.45 -4.21 -10.31
CA TYR A 14 -11.10 -4.50 -9.83
C TYR A 14 -10.28 -3.21 -9.74
N LEU A 15 -10.13 -2.46 -10.83
CA LEU A 15 -9.37 -1.20 -10.81
C LEU A 15 -9.95 -0.17 -9.82
N ALA A 16 -11.29 -0.08 -9.69
CA ALA A 16 -11.95 0.82 -8.76
C ALA A 16 -11.68 0.44 -7.30
N SER A 17 -11.83 -0.83 -6.92
CA SER A 17 -11.51 -1.28 -5.55
C SER A 17 -10.06 -0.98 -5.19
N ALA A 18 -9.11 -1.27 -6.08
CA ALA A 18 -7.70 -0.96 -5.87
C ALA A 18 -7.45 0.54 -5.67
N GLY A 19 -7.98 1.39 -6.57
CA GLY A 19 -7.75 2.83 -6.50
C GLY A 19 -8.38 3.47 -5.26
N ILE A 20 -9.59 3.06 -4.91
CA ILE A 20 -10.34 3.59 -3.76
C ILE A 20 -9.65 3.21 -2.46
N SER A 21 -9.37 1.91 -2.24
CA SER A 21 -8.68 1.42 -1.04
C SER A 21 -7.27 2.04 -0.93
N GLN A 22 -6.54 2.15 -2.04
CA GLN A 22 -5.22 2.77 -2.03
C GLN A 22 -5.26 4.26 -1.65
N LEU A 23 -6.31 4.98 -2.02
CA LEU A 23 -6.43 6.40 -1.69
C LEU A 23 -6.58 6.59 -0.18
N GLY A 24 -7.45 5.78 0.43
CA GLY A 24 -7.59 5.73 1.89
C GLY A 24 -6.27 5.41 2.58
N ASN A 25 -5.58 4.33 2.14
CA ASN A 25 -4.28 3.94 2.70
C ASN A 25 -3.26 5.07 2.68
N VAL A 26 -3.17 5.81 1.56
CA VAL A 26 -2.23 6.94 1.43
C VAL A 26 -2.57 8.05 2.41
N LEU A 27 -3.85 8.41 2.52
CA LEU A 27 -4.31 9.43 3.47
C LEU A 27 -4.07 8.98 4.92
N ALA A 28 -4.51 7.78 5.31
CA ALA A 28 -4.29 7.25 6.65
C ALA A 28 -2.80 7.17 7.01
N GLY A 29 -1.94 6.77 6.07
CA GLY A 29 -0.48 6.74 6.24
C GLY A 29 0.11 8.12 6.57
N LEU A 30 -0.35 9.17 5.88
CA LEU A 30 0.01 10.55 6.19
C LEU A 30 -0.53 10.97 7.56
N ALA A 31 -1.79 10.68 7.85
CA ALA A 31 -2.43 11.02 9.12
C ALA A 31 -1.72 10.37 10.31
N PHE A 32 -1.24 9.13 10.20
CA PHE A 32 -0.41 8.52 11.24
C PHE A 32 0.84 9.34 11.53
N LEU A 33 1.51 9.87 10.51
CA LEU A 33 2.71 10.67 10.70
C LEU A 33 2.36 12.05 11.27
N PHE A 34 1.40 12.76 10.68
CA PHE A 34 0.98 14.10 11.10
C PHE A 34 0.46 14.08 12.54
N LEU A 35 -0.54 13.24 12.82
CA LEU A 35 -1.15 13.15 14.15
C LEU A 35 -0.17 12.64 15.21
N SER A 36 0.83 11.83 14.85
CA SER A 36 1.88 11.45 15.79
C SER A 36 2.74 12.64 16.20
N TYR A 37 3.05 13.54 15.26
CA TYR A 37 3.80 14.75 15.54
C TYR A 37 2.94 15.75 16.30
N GLU A 38 1.68 15.96 15.89
CA GLU A 38 0.72 16.82 16.61
C GLU A 38 0.56 16.40 18.08
N LEU A 39 0.50 15.08 18.38
CA LEU A 39 0.31 14.58 19.74
C LEU A 39 1.57 14.62 20.62
N THR A 40 2.76 14.63 20.02
CA THR A 40 4.01 14.39 20.76
C THR A 40 5.07 15.46 20.59
N GLU A 41 4.92 16.32 19.58
CA GLU A 41 5.90 17.31 19.11
C GLU A 41 7.31 16.71 18.92
N SER A 42 7.40 15.40 18.67
CA SER A 42 8.64 14.64 18.70
C SER A 42 8.91 13.94 17.38
N ALA A 43 9.94 14.43 16.68
CA ALA A 43 10.46 13.80 15.46
C ALA A 43 10.89 12.34 15.68
N GLY A 44 11.41 12.02 16.88
CA GLY A 44 11.77 10.65 17.25
C GLY A 44 10.56 9.72 17.29
N LEU A 45 9.46 10.16 17.92
CA LEU A 45 8.23 9.35 18.02
C LEU A 45 7.51 9.22 16.68
N THR A 46 7.50 10.25 15.85
CA THR A 46 7.02 10.16 14.46
C THR A 46 7.85 9.18 13.63
N THR A 47 9.17 9.12 13.84
CA THR A 47 10.03 8.11 13.21
C THR A 47 9.63 6.70 13.67
N VAL A 48 9.32 6.50 14.94
CA VAL A 48 8.82 5.20 15.44
C VAL A 48 7.53 4.79 14.75
N ILE A 49 6.60 5.72 14.50
CA ILE A 49 5.38 5.44 13.72
C ILE A 49 5.71 5.01 12.29
N ALA A 50 6.64 5.70 11.62
CA ALA A 50 7.10 5.29 10.30
C ALA A 50 7.73 3.88 10.32
N ILE A 51 8.47 3.52 11.37
CA ILE A 51 9.05 2.17 11.55
C ILE A 51 7.92 1.16 11.67
N THR A 52 6.93 1.45 12.51
CA THR A 52 5.76 0.59 12.69
C THR A 52 4.94 0.42 11.41
N GLN A 53 4.97 1.38 10.48
CA GLN A 53 4.33 1.23 9.18
C GLN A 53 5.06 0.25 8.24
N ALA A 54 6.38 0.16 8.34
CA ALA A 54 7.22 -0.71 7.52
C ALA A 54 7.46 -2.10 8.14
N LEU A 55 7.51 -2.17 9.47
CA LEU A 55 7.88 -3.36 10.23
C LEU A 55 7.01 -4.60 9.91
N PRO A 56 5.68 -4.50 9.77
CA PRO A 56 4.86 -5.65 9.39
C PRO A 56 5.26 -6.29 8.07
N TYR A 57 5.67 -5.51 7.07
CA TYR A 57 6.11 -6.05 5.78
C TYR A 57 7.42 -6.83 5.91
N LEU A 58 8.30 -6.43 6.82
CA LEU A 58 9.53 -7.17 7.14
C LEU A 58 9.23 -8.50 7.84
N LEU A 59 8.29 -8.49 8.80
CA LEU A 59 7.95 -9.66 9.61
C LEU A 59 7.05 -10.66 8.87
N PHE A 60 6.05 -10.15 8.16
CA PHE A 60 4.94 -10.93 7.62
C PHE A 60 4.87 -10.90 6.10
N GLY A 61 5.71 -10.15 5.38
CA GLY A 61 5.62 -10.05 3.92
C GLY A 61 5.75 -11.41 3.20
N LEU A 62 6.74 -12.24 3.60
CA LEU A 62 6.92 -13.59 3.04
C LEU A 62 5.78 -14.54 3.43
N ILE A 63 5.34 -14.46 4.68
CA ILE A 63 4.24 -15.29 5.21
C ILE A 63 2.94 -14.92 4.50
N GLY A 64 2.68 -13.64 4.32
CA GLY A 64 1.49 -13.10 3.66
C GLY A 64 1.35 -13.58 2.23
N GLY A 65 2.46 -13.62 1.46
CA GLY A 65 2.48 -14.22 0.12
C GLY A 65 2.13 -15.71 0.14
N ALA A 66 2.82 -16.49 0.97
CA ALA A 66 2.61 -17.94 1.06
C ALA A 66 1.17 -18.32 1.51
N VAL A 67 0.59 -17.50 2.38
CA VAL A 67 -0.80 -17.65 2.85
C VAL A 67 -1.79 -17.25 1.75
N ALA A 68 -1.55 -16.13 1.08
CA ALA A 68 -2.40 -15.61 0.01
C ALA A 68 -2.53 -16.59 -1.18
N ASP A 69 -1.50 -17.37 -1.46
CA ASP A 69 -1.53 -18.36 -2.54
C ASP A 69 -2.54 -19.50 -2.27
N ARG A 70 -2.75 -19.84 -1.00
CA ARG A 70 -3.50 -21.05 -0.58
C ARG A 70 -4.90 -20.80 -0.07
N ILE A 71 -5.19 -19.60 0.43
CA ILE A 71 -6.52 -19.24 0.92
C ILE A 71 -7.40 -18.79 -0.25
N ASP A 72 -8.72 -18.96 -0.12
CA ASP A 72 -9.71 -18.34 -0.99
C ASP A 72 -9.54 -16.81 -0.98
N LYS A 73 -9.19 -16.24 -2.13
CA LYS A 73 -8.79 -14.84 -2.23
C LYS A 73 -9.98 -13.93 -1.94
N LYS A 74 -11.18 -14.31 -2.40
CA LYS A 74 -12.37 -13.47 -2.22
C LYS A 74 -12.71 -13.35 -0.73
N ARG A 75 -12.71 -14.47 -0.01
CA ARG A 75 -12.94 -14.50 1.43
C ARG A 75 -11.86 -13.72 2.16
N LEU A 76 -10.58 -13.97 1.88
CA LEU A 76 -9.49 -13.28 2.56
C LEU A 76 -9.58 -11.75 2.39
N LEU A 77 -9.78 -11.28 1.16
CA LEU A 77 -9.88 -9.85 0.86
C LEU A 77 -11.08 -9.21 1.58
N LEU A 78 -12.25 -9.83 1.54
CA LEU A 78 -13.44 -9.29 2.21
C LEU A 78 -13.29 -9.25 3.73
N HIS A 79 -12.75 -10.30 4.35
CA HIS A 79 -12.50 -10.30 5.80
C HIS A 79 -11.55 -9.18 6.19
N ILE A 80 -10.46 -8.99 5.43
CA ILE A 80 -9.51 -7.92 5.71
C ILE A 80 -10.17 -6.54 5.60
N GLU A 81 -10.89 -6.26 4.52
CA GLU A 81 -11.58 -4.96 4.36
C GLU A 81 -12.56 -4.70 5.50
N PHE A 82 -13.39 -5.69 5.86
CA PHE A 82 -14.36 -5.54 6.95
C PHE A 82 -13.71 -5.40 8.32
N LEU A 83 -12.57 -6.04 8.57
CA LEU A 83 -11.84 -5.90 9.84
C LEU A 83 -11.09 -4.57 9.95
N ARG A 84 -10.57 -4.05 8.83
CA ARG A 84 -9.86 -2.76 8.82
C ARG A 84 -10.75 -1.58 9.18
N VAL A 85 -12.02 -1.60 8.76
CA VAL A 85 -13.00 -0.53 9.05
C VAL A 85 -13.12 -0.22 10.55
N PRO A 86 -13.52 -1.15 11.45
CA PRO A 86 -13.64 -0.85 12.87
C PRO A 86 -12.29 -0.53 13.52
N ILE A 87 -11.20 -1.13 13.03
CA ILE A 87 -9.86 -0.92 13.57
C ILE A 87 -9.40 0.52 13.32
N ILE A 88 -9.54 1.05 12.11
CA ILE A 88 -9.16 2.43 11.82
C ILE A 88 -10.15 3.43 12.44
N MET A 89 -11.45 3.10 12.45
CA MET A 89 -12.48 3.94 13.09
C MET A 89 -12.30 4.05 14.60
N SER A 90 -11.66 3.07 15.25
CA SER A 90 -11.37 3.14 16.69
C SER A 90 -10.57 4.40 17.05
N LEU A 91 -9.65 4.85 16.18
CA LEU A 91 -8.88 6.08 16.39
C LEU A 91 -9.77 7.34 16.38
N VAL A 92 -10.73 7.38 15.46
CA VAL A 92 -11.68 8.48 15.34
C VAL A 92 -12.55 8.55 16.60
N VAL A 93 -13.04 7.41 17.08
CA VAL A 93 -13.84 7.33 18.31
C VAL A 93 -13.03 7.78 19.52
N LEU A 94 -11.79 7.29 19.67
CA LEU A 94 -10.88 7.69 20.76
C LEU A 94 -10.56 9.18 20.73
N TYR A 95 -10.41 9.77 19.54
CA TYR A 95 -10.17 11.20 19.38
C TYR A 95 -11.33 12.04 19.93
N TYR A 96 -12.57 11.74 19.51
CA TYR A 96 -13.74 12.46 20.02
C TYR A 96 -14.06 12.16 21.49
N ALA A 97 -13.64 11.01 22.00
CA ALA A 97 -13.70 10.68 23.42
C ALA A 97 -12.63 11.40 24.26
N GLY A 98 -11.70 12.13 23.64
CA GLY A 98 -10.60 12.81 24.34
C GLY A 98 -9.56 11.85 24.94
N SER A 99 -9.55 10.58 24.51
CA SER A 99 -8.69 9.52 25.05
C SER A 99 -7.65 9.03 24.04
N LEU A 100 -7.59 9.63 22.86
CA LEU A 100 -6.56 9.31 21.86
C LEU A 100 -5.17 9.59 22.42
N ALA A 101 -4.31 8.58 22.33
CA ALA A 101 -2.93 8.65 22.77
C ALA A 101 -2.02 8.02 21.72
N PHE A 102 -0.75 8.43 21.71
CA PHE A 102 0.25 8.00 20.74
C PHE A 102 0.35 6.47 20.57
N TRP A 103 0.25 5.70 21.65
CA TRP A 103 0.34 4.24 21.57
C TRP A 103 -0.82 3.60 20.79
N HIS A 104 -2.00 4.23 20.75
CA HIS A 104 -3.11 3.77 19.91
C HIS A 104 -2.74 3.85 18.43
N LEU A 105 -2.06 4.93 18.01
CA LEU A 105 -1.56 5.09 16.65
C LEU A 105 -0.58 3.98 16.29
N LEU A 106 0.33 3.63 17.20
CA LEU A 106 1.28 2.53 16.99
C LEU A 106 0.56 1.19 16.78
N VAL A 107 -0.34 0.81 17.69
CA VAL A 107 -1.04 -0.48 17.62
C VAL A 107 -1.90 -0.56 16.36
N VAL A 108 -2.70 0.47 16.09
CA VAL A 108 -3.60 0.47 14.93
C VAL A 108 -2.80 0.48 13.63
N SER A 109 -1.77 1.32 13.51
CA SER A 109 -0.88 1.33 12.34
C SER A 109 -0.26 -0.05 12.11
N PHE A 110 0.29 -0.69 13.15
CA PHE A 110 0.89 -2.02 13.02
C PHE A 110 -0.10 -3.05 12.50
N VAL A 111 -1.33 -3.06 13.03
CA VAL A 111 -2.38 -4.02 12.66
C VAL A 111 -2.86 -3.81 11.23
N ILE A 112 -3.14 -2.55 10.83
CA ILE A 112 -3.56 -2.21 9.46
C ILE A 112 -2.50 -2.63 8.43
N GLN A 113 -1.23 -2.39 8.73
CA GLN A 113 -0.10 -2.73 7.86
C GLN A 113 0.17 -4.24 7.85
N SER A 114 -0.06 -4.93 8.96
CA SER A 114 -0.04 -6.40 9.02
C SER A 114 -1.09 -7.00 8.08
N PHE A 115 -2.32 -6.49 8.08
CA PHE A 115 -3.32 -6.89 7.09
C PHE A 115 -2.86 -6.64 5.65
N GLY A 116 -2.10 -5.56 5.41
CA GLY A 116 -1.55 -5.22 4.10
C GLY A 116 -0.62 -6.29 3.55
N CYS A 117 0.12 -6.97 4.44
CA CYS A 117 1.03 -8.05 4.08
C CYS A 117 0.29 -9.26 3.48
N PHE A 118 -0.96 -9.50 3.90
CA PHE A 118 -1.81 -10.57 3.37
C PHE A 118 -2.67 -10.07 2.19
N TYR A 119 -3.17 -8.84 2.28
CA TYR A 119 -4.07 -8.25 1.30
C TYR A 119 -3.38 -8.06 -0.06
N ASN A 120 -2.21 -7.41 -0.08
CA ASN A 120 -1.52 -7.05 -1.33
C ASN A 120 -1.22 -8.25 -2.25
N PRO A 121 -0.60 -9.35 -1.77
CA PRO A 121 -0.38 -10.52 -2.61
C PRO A 121 -1.69 -11.19 -3.03
N ALA A 122 -2.66 -11.33 -2.12
CA ALA A 122 -3.96 -11.92 -2.45
C ALA A 122 -4.69 -11.11 -3.53
N TYR A 123 -4.64 -9.79 -3.45
CA TYR A 123 -5.28 -8.87 -4.38
C TYR A 123 -4.64 -8.92 -5.77
N ARG A 124 -3.30 -9.01 -5.84
CA ARG A 124 -2.59 -9.21 -7.12
C ARG A 124 -2.84 -10.60 -7.71
N ALA A 125 -3.04 -11.62 -6.88
CA ALA A 125 -3.38 -12.98 -7.33
C ALA A 125 -4.79 -13.09 -7.96
N VAL A 126 -5.69 -12.12 -7.72
CA VAL A 126 -7.01 -12.05 -8.39
C VAL A 126 -6.88 -11.71 -9.88
N LEU A 127 -5.86 -10.93 -10.27
CA LEU A 127 -5.66 -10.49 -11.65
C LEU A 127 -5.77 -11.64 -12.68
N PRO A 128 -5.02 -12.75 -12.57
CA PRO A 128 -5.10 -13.85 -13.52
C PRO A 128 -6.44 -14.62 -13.51
N LEU A 129 -7.26 -14.47 -12.47
CA LEU A 129 -8.58 -15.11 -12.33
C LEU A 129 -9.69 -14.35 -13.07
N ILE A 130 -9.52 -13.04 -13.25
CA ILE A 130 -10.50 -12.16 -13.91
C ILE A 130 -10.09 -11.72 -15.32
N THR A 131 -8.93 -12.17 -15.81
CA THR A 131 -8.35 -11.77 -17.11
C THR A 131 -7.87 -12.96 -17.94
N THR A 132 -7.95 -12.82 -19.27
CA THR A 132 -7.32 -13.76 -20.21
C THR A 132 -5.81 -13.50 -20.29
N ARG A 133 -5.03 -14.46 -20.80
CA ARG A 133 -3.55 -14.31 -20.95
C ARG A 133 -3.16 -13.04 -21.72
N ASP A 134 -3.89 -12.72 -22.78
CA ASP A 134 -3.63 -11.55 -23.64
C ASP A 134 -3.97 -10.22 -22.94
N GLU A 135 -4.90 -10.24 -21.97
CA GLU A 135 -5.33 -9.06 -21.23
C GLU A 135 -4.47 -8.78 -20.00
N ARG A 136 -3.84 -9.81 -19.41
CA ARG A 136 -3.10 -9.74 -18.13
C ARG A 136 -2.10 -8.60 -18.08
N THR A 137 -1.23 -8.48 -19.07
CA THR A 137 -0.21 -7.42 -19.10
C THR A 137 -0.86 -6.04 -19.14
N THR A 138 -1.90 -5.88 -19.98
CA THR A 138 -2.64 -4.61 -20.11
C THR A 138 -3.30 -4.22 -18.78
N VAL A 139 -3.97 -5.17 -18.12
CA VAL A 139 -4.69 -4.92 -16.87
C VAL A 139 -3.71 -4.70 -15.71
N ASN A 140 -2.59 -5.42 -15.67
CA ASN A 140 -1.54 -5.18 -14.69
C ASN A 140 -0.98 -3.75 -14.83
N SER A 141 -0.69 -3.31 -16.06
CA SER A 141 -0.25 -1.94 -16.31
C SER A 141 -1.30 -0.91 -15.88
N LEU A 142 -2.59 -1.17 -16.14
CA LEU A 142 -3.67 -0.29 -15.67
C LEU A 142 -3.75 -0.24 -14.13
N LEU A 143 -3.60 -1.38 -13.47
CA LEU A 143 -3.59 -1.45 -12.01
C LEU A 143 -2.42 -0.64 -11.44
N ASP A 144 -1.23 -0.77 -12.01
CA ASP A 144 -0.06 0.00 -11.60
C ASP A 144 -0.26 1.50 -11.89
N ILE A 145 -0.87 1.88 -13.01
CA ILE A 145 -1.21 3.30 -13.31
C ILE A 145 -2.17 3.85 -12.25
N VAL A 146 -3.23 3.09 -11.91
CA VAL A 146 -4.22 3.52 -10.91
C VAL A 146 -3.58 3.66 -9.54
N THR A 147 -2.91 2.62 -9.06
CA THR A 147 -2.31 2.60 -7.71
C THR A 147 -1.18 3.61 -7.56
N ARG A 148 -0.30 3.75 -8.56
CA ARG A 148 0.75 4.79 -8.55
C ARG A 148 0.16 6.18 -8.73
N GLY A 149 -0.84 6.34 -9.58
CA GLY A 149 -1.54 7.61 -9.75
C GLY A 149 -2.15 8.09 -8.44
N VAL A 150 -2.77 7.19 -7.69
CA VAL A 150 -3.28 7.47 -6.34
C VAL A 150 -2.15 7.79 -5.35
N GLN A 151 -1.01 7.09 -5.40
CA GLN A 151 0.15 7.41 -4.56
C GLN A 151 0.68 8.84 -4.80
N VAL A 152 0.58 9.31 -6.03
CA VAL A 152 1.02 10.65 -6.46
C VAL A 152 -0.02 11.73 -6.11
N LEU A 153 -1.29 11.46 -6.41
CA LEU A 153 -2.36 12.45 -6.26
C LEU A 153 -2.93 12.48 -4.84
N GLY A 154 -2.83 11.37 -4.10
CA GLY A 154 -3.33 11.24 -2.73
C GLY A 154 -2.82 12.33 -1.78
N PRO A 155 -1.51 12.61 -1.71
CA PRO A 155 -0.98 13.71 -0.91
C PRO A 155 -1.52 15.08 -1.35
N VAL A 156 -1.74 15.31 -2.64
CA VAL A 156 -2.34 16.56 -3.13
C VAL A 156 -3.78 16.71 -2.64
N PHE A 157 -4.57 15.63 -2.67
CA PHE A 157 -5.92 15.63 -2.09
C PHE A 157 -5.91 15.88 -0.58
N SER A 158 -4.86 15.45 0.11
CA SER A 158 -4.71 15.64 1.54
C SER A 158 -4.71 17.12 1.93
N ILE A 159 -4.16 18.01 1.10
CA ILE A 159 -4.09 19.46 1.37
C ILE A 159 -5.51 20.05 1.56
N GLY A 160 -6.46 19.62 0.73
CA GLY A 160 -7.85 20.04 0.83
C GLY A 160 -8.46 19.63 2.18
N LEU A 161 -8.18 18.41 2.64
CA LEU A 161 -8.66 17.95 3.94
C LEU A 161 -7.94 18.64 5.10
N LEU A 162 -6.62 18.87 4.99
CA LEU A 162 -5.85 19.59 6.01
C LEU A 162 -6.41 20.99 6.24
N SER A 163 -6.92 21.65 5.19
CA SER A 163 -7.55 22.97 5.31
C SER A 163 -8.81 22.99 6.20
N THR A 164 -9.43 21.84 6.46
CA THR A 164 -10.56 21.72 7.38
C THR A 164 -10.15 21.69 8.85
N GLY A 165 -8.85 21.53 9.15
CA GLY A 165 -8.29 21.55 10.50
C GLY A 165 -8.38 20.23 11.28
N TYR A 166 -8.83 19.14 10.65
CA TYR A 166 -9.07 17.86 11.33
C TYR A 166 -8.38 16.69 10.62
N THR A 167 -7.09 16.48 10.90
CA THR A 167 -6.28 15.34 10.42
C THR A 167 -6.96 13.99 10.72
N ILE A 168 -7.72 13.90 11.81
CA ILE A 168 -8.45 12.69 12.22
C ILE A 168 -9.42 12.17 11.14
N HIS A 169 -10.01 13.05 10.32
CA HIS A 169 -10.99 12.64 9.31
C HIS A 169 -10.40 11.85 8.14
N PHE A 170 -9.07 11.82 8.02
CA PHE A 170 -8.39 10.97 7.04
C PHE A 170 -8.68 9.50 7.34
N TYR A 171 -8.75 9.13 8.62
CA TYR A 171 -9.11 7.77 9.05
C TYR A 171 -10.58 7.44 8.77
N THR A 172 -11.48 8.43 8.87
CA THR A 172 -12.89 8.25 8.47
C THR A 172 -13.00 7.99 6.98
N ILE A 173 -12.24 8.73 6.16
CA ILE A 173 -12.22 8.52 4.71
C ILE A 173 -11.63 7.15 4.37
N ASP A 174 -10.54 6.76 5.03
CA ASP A 174 -9.93 5.43 4.85
C ASP A 174 -10.94 4.31 5.17
N ALA A 175 -11.64 4.40 6.30
CA ALA A 175 -12.71 3.46 6.65
C ALA A 175 -13.79 3.35 5.57
N LEU A 176 -14.26 4.49 5.03
CA LEU A 176 -15.24 4.52 3.95
C LEU A 176 -14.67 3.90 2.67
N THR A 177 -13.39 4.12 2.38
CA THR A 177 -12.74 3.52 1.21
C THR A 177 -12.60 2.01 1.32
N TYR A 178 -12.32 1.47 2.51
CA TYR A 178 -12.32 0.02 2.74
C TYR A 178 -13.71 -0.59 2.53
N ALA A 179 -14.76 0.04 3.07
CA ALA A 179 -16.13 -0.41 2.88
C ALA A 179 -16.54 -0.37 1.39
N LEU A 180 -16.17 0.70 0.68
CA LEU A 180 -16.46 0.85 -0.74
C LEU A 180 -15.64 -0.12 -1.61
N SER A 181 -14.39 -0.38 -1.23
CA SER A 181 -13.54 -1.41 -1.84
C SER A 181 -14.15 -2.81 -1.67
N ALA A 182 -14.59 -3.15 -0.46
CA ALA A 182 -15.29 -4.40 -0.17
C ALA A 182 -16.54 -4.56 -1.06
N PHE A 183 -17.33 -3.49 -1.22
CA PHE A 183 -18.49 -3.49 -2.12
C PHE A 183 -18.11 -3.83 -3.57
N PHE A 184 -17.04 -3.23 -4.10
CA PHE A 184 -16.55 -3.56 -5.44
C PHE A 184 -15.99 -4.99 -5.54
N ILE A 185 -15.32 -5.49 -4.50
CA ILE A 185 -14.81 -6.87 -4.45
C ILE A 185 -15.96 -7.89 -4.42
N ILE A 186 -17.06 -7.60 -3.72
CA ILE A 186 -18.26 -8.45 -3.72
C ILE A 186 -18.80 -8.63 -5.15
N GLN A 187 -18.81 -7.56 -5.95
CA GLN A 187 -19.27 -7.57 -7.34
C GLN A 187 -18.36 -8.32 -8.30
N LEU A 188 -17.13 -8.64 -7.90
CA LEU A 188 -16.25 -9.44 -8.71
C LEU A 188 -16.71 -10.91 -8.70
N HIS A 189 -16.71 -11.53 -9.86
CA HIS A 189 -17.13 -12.92 -10.03
C HIS A 189 -15.99 -13.67 -10.70
N TRP A 190 -15.44 -14.63 -9.98
CA TRP A 190 -14.51 -15.62 -10.49
C TRP A 190 -14.79 -16.94 -9.77
N VAL A 191 -14.42 -18.03 -10.44
CA VAL A 191 -14.39 -19.35 -9.81
C VAL A 191 -12.97 -19.56 -9.35
N GLU A 192 -12.77 -19.63 -8.04
CA GLU A 192 -11.50 -20.05 -7.48
C GLU A 192 -11.26 -21.49 -7.97
N PRO A 193 -10.16 -21.79 -8.68
CA PRO A 193 -9.85 -23.16 -9.04
C PRO A 193 -9.84 -23.94 -7.73
N SER A 194 -10.70 -24.94 -7.58
CA SER A 194 -10.75 -25.76 -6.36
C SER A 194 -9.35 -26.29 -6.14
N SER A 195 -8.63 -25.70 -5.19
CA SER A 195 -7.32 -26.18 -4.82
C SER A 195 -7.54 -27.60 -4.35
N ARG A 196 -7.15 -28.58 -5.17
CA ARG A 196 -6.95 -29.97 -4.74
C ARG A 196 -5.83 -29.92 -3.70
N VAL A 197 -6.16 -29.50 -2.49
CA VAL A 197 -5.30 -29.73 -1.34
C VAL A 197 -5.59 -31.17 -0.95
N SER A 198 -4.72 -32.07 -1.39
CA SER A 198 -4.67 -33.44 -0.87
C SER A 198 -4.66 -33.34 0.67
N PRO A 199 -5.60 -33.97 1.41
CA PRO A 199 -5.71 -33.82 2.87
C PRO A 199 -4.49 -34.27 3.70
N GLY A 200 -3.40 -34.70 3.06
CA GLY A 200 -2.16 -35.17 3.70
C GLY A 200 -0.90 -34.36 3.39
N GLU A 201 -0.92 -33.40 2.46
CA GLU A 201 0.31 -32.70 2.05
C GLU A 201 0.57 -31.43 2.88
N LYS A 202 1.23 -31.70 4.02
CA LYS A 202 2.10 -30.82 4.81
C LYS A 202 1.42 -29.82 5.75
N LYS A 203 1.42 -30.20 7.05
CA LYS A 203 1.63 -29.28 8.18
C LYS A 203 2.58 -28.15 7.76
N LEU A 204 2.22 -26.90 8.08
CA LEU A 204 2.98 -25.67 7.78
C LEU A 204 4.52 -25.88 7.70
N GLN A 205 5.07 -26.06 6.50
CA GLN A 205 6.52 -25.96 6.26
C GLN A 205 6.92 -24.57 5.71
N ILE A 206 6.11 -23.54 6.00
CA ILE A 206 6.36 -22.15 5.56
C ILE A 206 7.70 -21.65 6.10
N LEU A 207 7.95 -21.87 7.40
CA LEU A 207 9.19 -21.48 8.07
C LEU A 207 10.44 -22.17 7.47
N PRO A 208 10.46 -23.52 7.30
CA PRO A 208 11.54 -24.23 6.61
C PRO A 208 11.83 -23.70 5.20
N SER A 209 10.80 -23.51 4.36
CA SER A 209 10.98 -23.03 2.99
C SER A 209 11.50 -21.60 2.91
N ILE A 210 11.07 -20.72 3.82
CA ILE A 210 11.64 -19.37 3.96
C ILE A 210 13.13 -19.47 4.37
N LEU A 211 13.46 -20.35 5.32
CA LEU A 211 14.84 -20.51 5.78
C LEU A 211 15.76 -21.07 4.67
N GLU A 212 15.26 -22.01 3.88
CA GLU A 212 15.95 -22.55 2.69
C GLU A 212 16.19 -21.45 1.66
N PHE A 213 15.19 -20.61 1.38
CA PHE A 213 15.36 -19.46 0.49
C PHE A 213 16.46 -18.51 0.99
N PHE A 214 16.46 -18.17 2.30
CA PHE A 214 17.51 -17.31 2.87
C PHE A 214 18.89 -17.95 2.81
N ARG A 215 19.00 -19.27 3.03
CA ARG A 215 20.27 -20.00 2.90
C ARG A 215 20.79 -19.97 1.47
N TRP A 216 19.91 -20.21 0.50
CA TRP A 216 20.25 -20.16 -0.92
C TRP A 216 20.63 -18.74 -1.37
N ALA A 217 19.85 -17.73 -0.99
CA ALA A 217 20.09 -16.33 -1.35
C ALA A 217 21.42 -15.79 -0.79
N LYS A 218 21.90 -16.33 0.33
CA LYS A 218 23.24 -16.01 0.87
C LYS A 218 24.38 -16.55 0.00
N GLY A 219 24.18 -17.67 -0.70
CA GLY A 219 25.18 -18.29 -1.57
C GLY A 219 25.29 -17.62 -2.94
N GLU A 220 24.20 -17.04 -3.44
CA GLU A 220 24.15 -16.44 -4.79
C GLU A 220 24.50 -14.95 -4.76
N ILE A 221 25.66 -14.58 -5.31
CA ILE A 221 26.16 -13.20 -5.25
C ILE A 221 25.25 -12.21 -5.98
N LYS A 222 24.64 -12.63 -7.10
CA LYS A 222 23.70 -11.78 -7.86
C LYS A 222 22.46 -11.44 -7.04
N MET A 223 21.89 -12.45 -6.36
CA MET A 223 20.73 -12.24 -5.50
C MET A 223 21.08 -11.33 -4.33
N ARG A 224 22.22 -11.56 -3.66
CA ARG A 224 22.67 -10.67 -2.58
C ARG A 224 22.81 -9.22 -3.05
N THR A 225 23.43 -8.98 -4.20
CA THR A 225 23.57 -7.63 -4.76
C THR A 225 22.21 -7.00 -5.07
N LEU A 226 21.28 -7.74 -5.68
CA LEU A 226 19.94 -7.24 -5.95
C LEU A 226 19.16 -6.90 -4.66
N PHE A 227 19.24 -7.76 -3.64
CA PHE A 227 18.61 -7.51 -2.35
C PHE A 227 19.21 -6.29 -1.66
N THR A 228 20.55 -6.19 -1.59
CA THR A 228 21.22 -5.05 -0.96
C THR A 228 20.95 -3.76 -1.72
N ALA A 229 21.02 -3.75 -3.04
CA ALA A 229 20.75 -2.57 -3.85
C ALA A 229 19.29 -2.11 -3.69
N THR A 230 18.33 -3.03 -3.74
CA THR A 230 16.91 -2.73 -3.54
C THR A 230 16.65 -2.24 -2.12
N PHE A 231 17.27 -2.87 -1.12
CA PHE A 231 17.16 -2.44 0.27
C PHE A 231 17.68 -1.02 0.46
N LEU A 232 18.88 -0.70 -0.04
CA LEU A 232 19.45 0.65 0.06
C LEU A 232 18.55 1.67 -0.65
N MET A 233 18.09 1.37 -1.86
CA MET A 233 17.23 2.26 -2.62
C MET A 233 15.92 2.56 -1.87
N VAL A 234 15.24 1.53 -1.36
CA VAL A 234 14.01 1.69 -0.58
C VAL A 234 14.28 2.40 0.75
N PHE A 235 15.40 2.06 1.42
CA PHE A 235 15.77 2.65 2.69
C PHE A 235 16.00 4.16 2.55
N PHE A 236 16.83 4.60 1.60
CA PHE A 236 17.07 6.02 1.39
C PHE A 236 15.81 6.75 0.90
N ASN A 237 15.00 6.12 0.05
CA ASN A 237 13.75 6.71 -0.41
C ASN A 237 12.73 6.91 0.72
N THR A 238 12.56 5.93 1.61
CA THR A 238 11.60 6.04 2.70
C THR A 238 12.15 6.90 3.84
N TRP A 239 13.38 6.66 4.30
CA TRP A 239 13.86 7.28 5.55
C TRP A 239 14.43 8.67 5.36
N VAL A 240 15.20 8.91 4.31
CA VAL A 240 15.79 10.23 4.06
C VAL A 240 14.79 11.12 3.32
N TRP A 241 14.20 10.61 2.24
CA TRP A 241 13.31 11.41 1.41
C TRP A 241 11.89 11.54 1.98
N GLN A 242 11.20 10.47 2.38
CA GLN A 242 9.82 10.63 2.88
C GLN A 242 9.80 11.11 4.34
N VAL A 243 10.39 10.33 5.26
CA VAL A 243 10.32 10.63 6.69
C VAL A 243 11.22 11.82 7.06
N GLY A 244 12.48 11.83 6.62
CA GLY A 244 13.42 12.91 6.93
C GLY A 244 12.96 14.28 6.44
N LEU A 245 12.44 14.35 5.20
CA LEU A 245 11.88 15.59 4.65
C LEU A 245 10.66 16.07 5.44
N LEU A 246 9.75 15.16 5.79
CA LEU A 246 8.58 15.51 6.60
C LEU A 246 9.03 16.13 7.93
N LEU A 247 9.92 15.47 8.66
CA LEU A 247 10.39 15.93 9.95
C LEU A 247 11.10 17.28 9.87
N MET A 248 11.91 17.49 8.82
CA MET A 248 12.55 18.77 8.55
C MET A 248 11.52 19.89 8.30
N LEU A 249 10.42 19.60 7.60
CA LEU A 249 9.39 20.59 7.31
C LEU A 249 8.54 20.89 8.55
N LEU A 250 8.21 19.88 9.34
CA LEU A 250 7.46 20.05 10.59
C LEU A 250 8.25 20.84 11.64
N SER A 251 9.58 20.66 11.70
CA SER A 251 10.42 21.41 12.65
C SER A 251 10.64 22.86 12.23
N ASN A 252 10.80 23.13 10.94
CA ASN A 252 11.08 24.48 10.43
C ASN A 252 9.81 25.30 10.13
N TYR A 253 8.68 24.65 9.84
CA TYR A 253 7.42 25.28 9.47
C TYR A 253 6.23 24.66 10.23
N PRO A 254 6.04 24.95 11.53
CA PRO A 254 5.07 24.24 12.38
C PRO A 254 3.62 24.27 11.86
N ASN A 255 3.18 25.38 11.26
CA ASN A 255 1.78 25.55 10.82
C ASN A 255 1.52 25.14 9.36
N GLN A 256 2.58 24.94 8.56
CA GLN A 256 2.45 24.70 7.11
C GLN A 256 3.26 23.49 6.63
N GLY A 257 4.03 22.85 7.52
CA GLY A 257 4.94 21.75 7.18
C GLY A 257 4.23 20.56 6.55
N GLU A 258 3.04 20.21 7.05
CA GLU A 258 2.21 19.13 6.47
C GLU A 258 1.76 19.45 5.05
N ALA A 259 1.25 20.67 4.83
CA ALA A 259 0.80 21.12 3.52
C ALA A 259 1.96 21.20 2.52
N PHE A 260 3.12 21.73 2.93
CA PHE A 260 4.31 21.76 2.09
C PHE A 260 4.84 20.36 1.78
N TYR A 261 4.84 19.45 2.76
CA TYR A 261 5.22 18.07 2.53
C TYR A 261 4.31 17.40 1.49
N SER A 262 2.99 17.55 1.63
CA SER A 262 2.03 17.05 0.66
C SER A 262 2.17 17.67 -0.73
N LEU A 263 2.49 18.97 -0.82
CA LEU A 263 2.79 19.64 -2.09
C LEU A 263 4.06 19.09 -2.76
N LEU A 264 5.12 18.85 -1.99
CA LEU A 264 6.36 18.29 -2.50
C LEU A 264 6.17 16.86 -2.99
N LEU A 265 5.39 16.04 -2.28
CA LEU A 265 5.00 14.72 -2.75
C LEU A 265 4.18 14.79 -4.05
N GLY A 266 3.29 15.77 -4.17
CA GLY A 266 2.56 16.05 -5.41
C GLY A 266 3.48 16.38 -6.58
N TRP A 267 4.45 17.26 -6.39
CA TRP A 267 5.46 17.61 -7.39
C TRP A 267 6.34 16.43 -7.79
N TYR A 268 6.81 15.67 -6.80
CA TYR A 268 7.55 14.43 -7.02
C TYR A 268 6.73 13.48 -7.90
N GLY A 269 5.46 13.29 -7.57
CA GLY A 269 4.59 12.41 -8.33
C GLY A 269 4.30 12.91 -9.74
N ALA A 270 4.10 14.22 -9.95
CA ALA A 270 4.00 14.81 -11.28
C ALA A 270 5.27 14.55 -12.12
N GLY A 271 6.44 14.69 -11.50
CA GLY A 271 7.73 14.33 -12.11
C GLY A 271 7.79 12.85 -12.51
N VAL A 272 7.37 11.95 -11.63
CA VAL A 272 7.31 10.50 -11.92
C VAL A 272 6.39 10.20 -13.12
N ILE A 273 5.22 10.83 -13.19
CA ILE A 273 4.30 10.66 -14.33
C ILE A 273 4.95 11.16 -15.61
N LEU A 274 5.54 12.37 -15.59
CA LEU A 274 6.21 12.96 -16.75
C LEU A 274 7.36 12.09 -17.25
N VAL A 275 8.21 11.60 -16.33
CA VAL A 275 9.32 10.69 -16.65
C VAL A 275 8.82 9.38 -17.26
N ASN A 276 7.78 8.76 -16.67
CA ASN A 276 7.19 7.53 -17.20
C ASN A 276 6.55 7.71 -18.59
N VAL A 277 6.05 8.91 -18.89
CA VAL A 277 5.54 9.24 -20.23
C VAL A 277 6.69 9.46 -21.20
N VAL A 278 7.78 10.14 -20.78
CA VAL A 278 8.88 10.55 -21.67
C VAL A 278 9.88 9.42 -21.97
N ILE A 279 10.22 8.57 -20.98
CA ILE A 279 11.21 7.50 -21.14
C ILE A 279 10.90 6.57 -22.33
N PRO A 280 9.66 6.08 -22.53
CA PRO A 280 9.33 5.25 -23.69
C PRO A 280 9.58 5.93 -25.03
N PHE A 281 9.36 7.25 -25.13
CA PHE A 281 9.64 8.01 -26.35
C PHE A 281 11.14 8.19 -26.58
N LEU A 282 11.91 8.40 -25.51
CA LEU A 282 13.37 8.51 -25.59
C LEU A 282 14.01 7.18 -26.00
N TRP A 283 13.58 6.06 -25.42
CA TRP A 283 14.08 4.74 -25.81
C TRP A 283 13.73 4.38 -27.26
N LYS A 284 12.53 4.74 -27.72
CA LYS A 284 12.17 4.53 -29.14
C LYS A 284 13.04 5.35 -30.10
N ARG A 285 13.57 6.51 -29.67
CA ARG A 285 14.51 7.33 -30.46
C ARG A 285 15.96 6.84 -30.39
N LEU A 286 16.37 6.20 -29.30
CA LEU A 286 17.74 5.72 -29.10
C LEU A 286 18.02 4.34 -29.72
N GLY A 287 17.05 3.74 -30.41
CA GLY A 287 17.23 2.49 -31.16
C GLY A 287 17.42 1.23 -30.31
N SER A 288 17.46 1.36 -28.99
CA SER A 288 17.47 0.25 -28.04
C SER A 288 16.03 -0.14 -27.70
N SER A 289 15.39 -0.88 -28.59
CA SER A 289 14.32 -1.78 -28.16
C SER A 289 14.96 -2.95 -27.40
N PRO A 290 14.41 -3.37 -26.24
CA PRO A 290 14.74 -4.67 -25.67
C PRO A 290 14.33 -5.82 -26.59
#